data_AF-A0A4R6RJ78-F1
#
_entry.id   AF-A0A4R6RJ78-F1
#
_cell.length_a   1.000
_cell.length_b   1.000
_cell.length_c   1.000
_cell.angle_alpha   90.00
_cell.angle_beta   90.00
_cell.angle_gamma   90.00
#
_symmetry.space_group_name_H-M   'P 1'
#
loop_
_entity.id
_entity.type
_entity.pdbx_description
1 polymer ?
#
loop_
_entity_poly.entity_id
_entity_poly.type
_entity_poly.pdbx_seq_one_letter_code
_entity_poly.pdbx_strand_id
1 'polypeptide(L)'
;MTTRFPLDPPRDCPRCPRLVAFREAARAAEPTWHNAPVASFGPAGARLLIVGLAPGLRGANRTGRPFTGDYAGDLLYETLVDFGFARGTYRADPADGLELLDAAITNAVRCVPPENKPTGPEIAACRPFFEATLAAREGTRALVALGRIAHDQVLRTLALPVTRFPFGHGAVHDLAPARAFRLYDSYHCSRYNTNTGRLTREMFRAVFARIADDLAAA
;
A
#
# COMPACT_ATOMS: atom_id res chain seq x y z
N MET A 1 25.22 9.32 12.54
CA MET A 1 25.08 8.87 11.14
C MET A 1 23.69 8.27 10.98
N THR A 2 22.74 9.03 10.42
CA THR A 2 21.42 8.51 10.05
C THR A 2 21.60 7.53 8.90
N THR A 3 21.58 6.23 9.19
CA THR A 3 21.49 5.20 8.16
C THR A 3 20.23 5.47 7.33
N ARG A 4 20.41 6.06 6.14
CA ARG A 4 19.34 6.18 5.14
C ARG A 4 19.04 4.77 4.66
N PHE A 5 17.94 4.20 5.16
CA PHE A 5 17.41 2.96 4.60
C PHE A 5 17.13 3.16 3.10
N PRO A 6 17.33 2.13 2.26
CA PRO A 6 16.83 2.20 0.89
C PRO A 6 15.29 2.32 0.91
N LEU A 7 14.72 2.85 -0.17
CA LEU A 7 13.26 3.03 -0.27
C LEU A 7 12.52 1.70 -0.16
N ASP A 8 13.06 0.68 -0.82
CA ASP A 8 12.52 -0.68 -0.82
C ASP A 8 13.56 -1.66 -0.26
N PRO A 9 13.13 -2.72 0.45
CA PRO A 9 14.04 -3.75 0.92
C PRO A 9 14.70 -4.48 -0.25
N PRO A 10 15.98 -4.89 -0.13
CA PRO A 10 16.63 -5.70 -1.14
C PRO A 10 15.95 -7.06 -1.28
N ARG A 11 16.11 -7.71 -2.44
CA ARG A 11 15.51 -9.02 -2.77
C ARG A 11 15.63 -10.04 -1.63
N ASP A 12 16.79 -10.09 -1.00
CA ASP A 12 17.13 -11.06 0.05
C ASP A 12 17.16 -10.42 1.46
N CYS A 13 16.35 -9.38 1.68
CA CYS A 13 16.21 -8.74 2.98
C CYS A 13 16.02 -9.79 4.10
N PRO A 14 16.89 -9.80 5.15
CA PRO A 14 16.92 -10.87 6.15
C PRO A 14 16.12 -10.54 7.43
N ARG A 15 15.49 -9.36 7.49
CA ARG A 15 15.02 -8.76 8.76
C ARG A 15 13.89 -9.51 9.47
N CYS A 16 13.13 -10.32 8.75
CA CYS A 16 11.92 -10.97 9.27
C CYS A 16 12.04 -12.48 9.11
N PRO A 17 12.60 -13.24 10.07
CA PRO A 17 12.91 -14.66 9.90
C PRO A 17 11.74 -15.52 9.42
N ARG A 18 10.52 -15.29 9.93
CA ARG A 18 9.30 -16.00 9.49
C ARG A 18 8.94 -15.69 8.03
N LEU A 19 9.03 -14.43 7.62
CA LEU A 19 8.75 -14.01 6.24
C LEU A 19 9.84 -14.50 5.28
N VAL A 20 11.10 -14.53 5.73
CA VAL A 20 12.23 -15.10 4.98
C VAL A 20 11.98 -16.59 4.75
N ALA A 21 11.70 -17.36 5.80
CA ALA A 21 11.40 -18.79 5.68
C ALA A 21 10.22 -19.05 4.73
N PHE A 22 9.14 -18.26 4.84
CA PHE A 22 7.99 -18.40 3.96
C PHE A 22 8.32 -18.03 2.50
N ARG A 23 9.12 -16.98 2.27
CA ARG A 23 9.61 -16.59 0.95
C ARG A 23 10.48 -17.68 0.34
N GLU A 24 11.42 -18.26 1.08
CA GLU A 24 12.27 -19.35 0.55
C GLU A 24 11.45 -20.59 0.21
N ALA A 25 10.44 -20.95 1.02
CA ALA A 25 9.51 -22.02 0.67
C ALA A 25 8.71 -21.70 -0.61
N ALA A 26 8.25 -20.45 -0.78
CA ALA A 26 7.57 -20.01 -1.99
C ALA A 26 8.48 -20.02 -3.23
N ARG A 27 9.77 -19.67 -3.09
CA ARG A 27 10.78 -19.79 -4.16
C ARG A 27 11.00 -21.22 -4.60
N ALA A 28 11.03 -22.16 -3.65
CA ALA A 28 11.17 -23.58 -3.96
C ALA A 28 9.92 -24.13 -4.68
N ALA A 29 8.72 -23.73 -4.23
CA ALA A 29 7.46 -24.19 -4.83
C ALA A 29 7.18 -23.55 -6.20
N GLU A 30 7.50 -22.27 -6.36
CA GLU A 30 7.14 -21.45 -7.52
C GLU A 30 8.35 -20.60 -7.99
N PRO A 31 9.39 -21.20 -8.57
CA PRO A 31 10.67 -20.53 -8.82
C PRO A 31 10.61 -19.39 -9.86
N THR A 32 9.56 -19.34 -10.68
CA THR A 32 9.35 -18.29 -11.69
C THR A 32 8.63 -17.05 -11.13
N TRP A 33 8.07 -17.14 -9.93
CA TRP A 33 7.38 -16.02 -9.28
C TRP A 33 8.37 -15.01 -8.70
N HIS A 34 7.92 -13.77 -8.52
CA HIS A 34 8.74 -12.69 -7.95
C HIS A 34 9.39 -13.07 -6.61
N ASN A 35 8.61 -13.60 -5.66
CA ASN A 35 9.07 -14.18 -4.39
C ASN A 35 10.16 -13.35 -3.68
N ALA A 36 9.91 -12.06 -3.56
CA ALA A 36 10.80 -11.06 -2.98
C ALA A 36 9.98 -9.91 -2.38
N PRO A 37 10.58 -9.03 -1.56
CA PRO A 37 9.95 -7.78 -1.20
C PRO A 37 9.38 -7.07 -2.44
N VAL A 38 8.12 -6.65 -2.36
CA VAL A 38 7.43 -5.96 -3.45
C VAL A 38 7.75 -4.46 -3.33
N ALA A 39 8.38 -3.93 -4.38
CA ALA A 39 8.77 -2.53 -4.45
C ALA A 39 7.55 -1.61 -4.53
N SER A 40 7.77 -0.32 -4.26
CA SER A 40 6.74 0.70 -4.46
C SER A 40 6.49 0.89 -5.95
N PHE A 41 5.26 1.18 -6.34
CA PHE A 41 4.88 1.38 -7.75
C PHE A 41 4.37 2.80 -7.98
N GLY A 42 4.72 3.40 -9.12
CA GLY A 42 4.33 4.77 -9.47
C GLY A 42 5.37 5.85 -9.14
N PRO A 43 5.18 7.07 -9.68
CA PRO A 43 6.16 8.15 -9.63
C PRO A 43 6.48 8.62 -8.21
N ALA A 44 7.71 9.04 -7.97
CA ALA A 44 8.15 9.58 -6.67
C ALA A 44 7.45 10.91 -6.31
N GLY A 45 7.10 11.72 -7.32
CA GLY A 45 6.44 13.02 -7.15
C GLY A 45 4.92 12.98 -6.99
N ALA A 46 4.29 11.80 -6.94
CA ALA A 46 2.85 11.66 -6.81
C ALA A 46 2.29 12.38 -5.58
N ARG A 47 1.17 13.09 -5.74
CA ARG A 47 0.45 13.73 -4.63
C ARG A 47 -0.35 12.74 -3.80
N LEU A 48 -0.81 11.63 -4.39
CA LEU A 48 -1.50 10.54 -3.70
C LEU A 48 -0.58 9.35 -3.45
N LEU A 49 -0.51 8.88 -2.19
CA LEU A 49 0.14 7.62 -1.83
C LEU A 49 -0.88 6.62 -1.26
N ILE A 50 -1.11 5.52 -1.96
CA ILE A 50 -1.90 4.39 -1.50
C ILE A 50 -1.01 3.48 -0.65
N VAL A 51 -1.46 3.16 0.56
CA VAL A 51 -0.76 2.29 1.51
C VAL A 51 -1.58 1.05 1.78
N GLY A 52 -1.12 -0.10 1.27
CA GLY A 52 -1.70 -1.40 1.57
C GLY A 52 -1.08 -2.09 2.78
N LEU A 53 -1.61 -3.26 3.10
CA LEU A 53 -1.12 -4.11 4.19
C LEU A 53 0.22 -4.78 3.82
N ALA A 54 0.15 -5.73 2.89
CA ALA A 54 1.25 -6.57 2.45
C ALA A 54 0.86 -7.27 1.13
N PRO A 55 1.83 -7.82 0.37
CA PRO A 55 1.55 -8.63 -0.81
C PRO A 55 0.68 -9.85 -0.51
N GLY A 56 -0.28 -10.14 -1.40
CA GLY A 56 -0.96 -11.43 -1.45
C GLY A 56 -0.11 -12.50 -2.15
N LEU A 57 -0.22 -13.75 -1.71
CA LEU A 57 0.58 -14.88 -2.23
C LEU A 57 0.50 -15.05 -3.75
N ARG A 58 -0.71 -15.08 -4.31
CA ARG A 58 -0.95 -15.23 -5.76
C ARG A 58 -1.01 -13.89 -6.51
N GLY A 59 -1.06 -12.79 -5.77
CA GLY A 59 -1.03 -11.43 -6.27
C GLY A 59 0.41 -10.92 -6.38
N ALA A 60 0.72 -9.85 -5.65
CA ALA A 60 1.99 -9.17 -5.75
C ALA A 60 3.23 -10.03 -5.40
N ASN A 61 3.11 -11.09 -4.61
CA ASN A 61 4.23 -12.02 -4.40
C ASN A 61 4.56 -12.83 -5.66
N ARG A 62 3.56 -13.13 -6.50
CA ARG A 62 3.76 -13.74 -7.81
C ARG A 62 4.24 -12.72 -8.83
N THR A 63 3.56 -11.57 -8.90
CA THR A 63 3.69 -10.61 -10.01
C THR A 63 4.74 -9.53 -9.80
N GLY A 64 5.18 -9.29 -8.57
CA GLY A 64 6.15 -8.24 -8.23
C GLY A 64 5.61 -6.81 -8.25
N ARG A 65 4.35 -6.59 -8.67
CA ARG A 65 3.69 -5.27 -8.67
C ARG A 65 2.59 -5.25 -7.58
N PRO A 66 2.53 -4.22 -6.71
CA PRO A 66 1.49 -4.09 -5.69
C PRO A 66 0.09 -4.28 -6.28
N PHE A 67 -0.79 -4.96 -5.53
CA PHE A 67 -2.19 -5.21 -5.92
C PHE A 67 -2.36 -5.84 -7.31
N THR A 68 -1.36 -6.53 -7.86
CA THR A 68 -1.45 -7.12 -9.21
C THR A 68 -1.54 -8.64 -9.15
N GLY A 69 -2.50 -9.24 -9.85
CA GLY A 69 -2.67 -10.70 -9.91
C GLY A 69 -3.66 -11.28 -8.89
N ASP A 70 -4.32 -10.42 -8.11
CA ASP A 70 -5.43 -10.80 -7.24
C ASP A 70 -6.62 -9.82 -7.38
N TYR A 71 -7.75 -10.19 -6.78
CA TYR A 71 -9.02 -9.46 -6.88
C TYR A 71 -8.95 -8.03 -6.34
N ALA A 72 -8.04 -7.74 -5.39
CA ALA A 72 -7.95 -6.40 -4.83
C ALA A 72 -7.47 -5.38 -5.87
N GLY A 73 -6.70 -5.84 -6.85
CA GLY A 73 -6.25 -5.06 -7.99
C GLY A 73 -7.36 -4.57 -8.89
N ASP A 74 -8.36 -5.41 -9.18
CA ASP A 74 -9.44 -5.08 -10.12
C ASP A 74 -10.17 -3.81 -9.67
N LEU A 75 -10.65 -3.80 -8.42
CA LEU A 75 -11.34 -2.64 -7.86
C LEU A 75 -10.42 -1.44 -7.68
N LEU A 76 -9.18 -1.63 -7.20
CA LEU A 76 -8.26 -0.53 -6.97
C LEU A 76 -7.88 0.17 -8.27
N TYR A 77 -7.33 -0.56 -9.24
CA TYR A 77 -6.80 0.03 -10.46
C TYR A 77 -7.90 0.61 -11.35
N GLU A 78 -9.07 -0.03 -11.45
CA GLU A 78 -10.23 0.56 -12.14
C GLU A 78 -10.64 1.88 -11.49
N THR A 79 -10.68 1.95 -10.16
CA THR A 79 -10.99 3.18 -9.43
C THR A 79 -9.94 4.27 -9.69
N LEU A 80 -8.66 3.91 -9.69
CA LEU A 80 -7.58 4.87 -9.96
C LEU A 80 -7.66 5.43 -11.39
N VAL A 81 -8.02 4.61 -12.38
CA VAL A 81 -8.23 5.07 -13.76
C VAL A 81 -9.41 6.04 -13.83
N ASP A 82 -10.54 5.70 -13.22
CA ASP A 82 -11.75 6.51 -13.28
C ASP A 82 -11.61 7.89 -12.64
N PHE A 83 -10.74 8.03 -11.64
CA PHE A 83 -10.44 9.32 -10.99
C PHE A 83 -9.16 9.99 -11.53
N GLY A 84 -8.60 9.51 -12.65
CA GLY A 84 -7.45 10.13 -13.32
C GLY A 84 -6.10 9.96 -12.60
N PHE A 85 -6.03 9.09 -11.60
CA PHE A 85 -4.79 8.73 -10.90
C PHE A 85 -3.93 7.71 -11.66
N ALA A 86 -4.53 7.03 -12.64
CA ALA A 86 -3.87 6.06 -13.52
C ALA A 86 -4.40 6.16 -14.95
N ARG A 87 -3.68 5.57 -15.89
CA ARG A 87 -4.13 5.37 -17.28
C ARG A 87 -3.80 3.96 -17.77
N GLY A 88 -4.49 3.53 -18.82
CA GLY A 88 -4.35 2.20 -19.41
C GLY A 88 -5.42 1.23 -18.92
N THR A 89 -5.20 -0.06 -19.16
CA THR A 89 -6.14 -1.13 -18.77
C THR A 89 -5.44 -2.12 -17.87
N TYR A 90 -5.92 -2.29 -16.65
CA TYR A 90 -5.43 -3.32 -15.76
C TYR A 90 -5.80 -4.71 -16.30
N ARG A 91 -4.82 -5.61 -16.40
CA ARG A 91 -5.02 -7.01 -16.88
C ARG A 91 -4.45 -8.03 -15.91
N ALA A 92 -4.26 -7.65 -14.65
CA ALA A 92 -3.65 -8.50 -13.62
C ALA A 92 -2.25 -9.02 -13.97
N ASP A 93 -1.54 -8.29 -14.83
CA ASP A 93 -0.19 -8.58 -15.32
C ASP A 93 0.70 -7.33 -15.17
N PRO A 94 1.92 -7.43 -14.63
CA PRO A 94 2.80 -6.27 -14.46
C PRO A 94 3.18 -5.56 -15.77
N ALA A 95 3.08 -6.22 -16.91
CA ALA A 95 3.37 -5.70 -18.25
C ALA A 95 2.11 -5.28 -19.03
N ASP A 96 0.97 -5.09 -18.36
CA ASP A 96 -0.31 -4.73 -18.98
C ASP A 96 -0.40 -3.29 -19.54
N GLY A 97 0.65 -2.49 -19.37
CA GLY A 97 0.70 -1.09 -19.84
C GLY A 97 -0.05 -0.11 -18.95
N LEU A 98 -0.52 -0.52 -17.77
CA LEU A 98 -1.08 0.39 -16.77
C LEU A 98 0.03 1.25 -16.17
N GLU A 99 -0.22 2.56 -16.12
CA GLU A 99 0.69 3.55 -15.54
C GLU A 99 -0.02 4.39 -14.49
N LEU A 100 0.64 4.62 -13.36
CA LEU A 100 0.17 5.58 -12.37
C LEU A 100 0.68 6.98 -12.74
N LEU A 101 -0.19 7.99 -12.62
CA LEU A 101 0.09 9.37 -13.04
C LEU A 101 0.44 10.27 -11.85
N ASP A 102 -0.54 10.52 -10.98
CA ASP A 102 -0.40 11.34 -9.78
C ASP A 102 -0.67 10.54 -8.49
N ALA A 103 -0.48 9.23 -8.61
CA ALA A 103 -0.59 8.28 -7.53
C ALA A 103 0.63 7.36 -7.47
N ALA A 104 0.91 6.85 -6.29
CA ALA A 104 1.85 5.76 -6.09
C ALA A 104 1.29 4.77 -5.06
N ILE A 105 1.77 3.54 -5.10
CA ILE A 105 1.32 2.45 -4.24
C ILE A 105 2.51 1.85 -3.48
N THR A 106 2.31 1.63 -2.18
CA THR A 106 3.24 0.94 -1.29
C THR A 106 2.48 0.01 -0.33
N ASN A 107 3.21 -0.75 0.48
CA ASN A 107 2.66 -1.57 1.56
C ASN A 107 3.40 -1.32 2.88
N ALA A 108 2.68 -1.49 3.99
CA ALA A 108 3.26 -1.45 5.33
C ALA A 108 4.32 -2.55 5.55
N VAL A 109 4.09 -3.75 5.00
CA VAL A 109 5.03 -4.87 4.95
C VAL A 109 5.29 -5.25 3.50
N ARG A 110 6.55 -5.41 3.10
CA ARG A 110 6.92 -5.63 1.69
C ARG A 110 6.99 -7.10 1.27
N CYS A 111 7.11 -8.05 2.20
CA CYS A 111 7.05 -9.48 1.89
C CYS A 111 5.65 -10.03 2.13
N VAL A 112 5.27 -11.09 1.40
CA VAL A 112 4.04 -11.84 1.71
C VAL A 112 4.14 -12.48 3.10
N PRO A 113 3.18 -12.23 4.00
CA PRO A 113 3.07 -12.97 5.24
C PRO A 113 2.21 -14.23 5.07
N PRO A 114 2.54 -15.33 5.76
CA PRO A 114 1.64 -16.47 5.90
C PRO A 114 0.23 -16.02 6.28
N GLU A 115 -0.77 -16.61 5.62
CA GLU A 115 -2.21 -16.28 5.79
C GLU A 115 -2.57 -14.80 5.53
N ASN A 116 -1.69 -14.02 4.90
CA ASN A 116 -1.82 -12.56 4.77
C ASN A 116 -1.90 -11.83 6.13
N LYS A 117 -1.28 -12.39 7.18
CA LYS A 117 -1.25 -11.82 8.53
C LYS A 117 0.18 -11.51 8.96
N PRO A 118 0.66 -10.28 8.77
CA PRO A 118 1.94 -9.88 9.33
C PRO A 118 1.82 -9.69 10.85
N THR A 119 2.91 -9.94 11.57
CA THR A 119 3.00 -9.73 13.02
C THR A 119 3.47 -8.31 13.35
N GLY A 120 3.24 -7.86 14.59
CA GLY A 120 3.76 -6.58 15.08
C GLY A 120 5.27 -6.40 14.86
N PRO A 121 6.12 -7.39 15.21
CA PRO A 121 7.56 -7.34 14.92
C PRO A 121 7.89 -7.21 13.44
N GLU A 122 7.17 -7.87 12.55
CA GLU A 122 7.40 -7.78 11.10
C GLU A 122 7.04 -6.40 10.55
N ILE A 123 5.92 -5.84 11.01
CA ILE A 123 5.48 -4.47 10.67
C ILE A 123 6.53 -3.46 11.15
N ALA A 124 7.05 -3.63 12.37
CA ALA A 124 8.10 -2.78 12.93
C ALA A 124 9.42 -2.93 12.16
N ALA A 125 9.83 -4.15 11.80
CA ALA A 125 11.05 -4.41 11.04
C ALA A 125 11.02 -3.84 9.62
N CYS A 126 9.83 -3.74 9.02
CA CYS A 126 9.63 -3.13 7.70
C CYS A 126 9.46 -1.60 7.74
N ARG A 127 9.14 -1.02 8.91
CA ARG A 127 8.90 0.42 9.10
C ARG A 127 10.02 1.32 8.55
N PRO A 128 11.32 1.03 8.73
CA PRO A 128 12.37 1.93 8.22
C PRO A 128 12.36 2.10 6.70
N PHE A 129 11.92 1.08 5.93
CA PHE A 129 11.74 1.21 4.48
C PHE A 129 10.50 2.07 4.14
N PHE A 130 9.43 1.93 4.93
CA PHE A 130 8.25 2.76 4.79
C PHE A 130 8.54 4.23 5.14
N GLU A 131 9.33 4.48 6.17
CA GLU A 131 9.83 5.81 6.53
C GLU A 131 10.65 6.42 5.39
N ALA A 132 11.60 5.66 4.82
CA ALA A 132 12.38 6.09 3.66
C ALA A 132 11.48 6.39 2.44
N THR A 133 10.48 5.55 2.19
CA THR A 133 9.49 5.77 1.12
C THR A 133 8.73 7.07 1.33
N LEU A 134 8.26 7.34 2.55
CA LEU A 134 7.50 8.57 2.84
C LEU A 134 8.39 9.81 2.78
N ALA A 135 9.62 9.72 3.28
CA ALA A 135 10.58 10.82 3.26
C ALA A 135 11.00 11.23 1.84
N ALA A 136 11.06 10.28 0.90
CA ALA A 136 11.43 10.56 -0.49
C ALA A 136 10.29 11.15 -1.34
N ARG A 137 9.10 11.35 -0.77
CA ARG A 137 7.87 11.75 -1.50
C ARG A 137 7.37 13.12 -1.02
N GLU A 138 8.20 14.15 -1.18
CA GLU A 138 7.91 15.54 -0.76
C GLU A 138 6.64 16.13 -1.41
N GLY A 139 6.25 15.62 -2.58
CA GLY A 139 5.03 16.00 -3.29
C GLY A 139 3.73 15.46 -2.68
N THR A 140 3.80 14.52 -1.73
CA THR A 140 2.60 13.89 -1.17
C THR A 140 1.71 14.92 -0.47
N ARG A 141 0.41 14.89 -0.76
CA ARG A 141 -0.65 15.70 -0.15
C ARG A 141 -1.79 14.86 0.42
N ALA A 142 -1.93 13.62 -0.05
CA ALA A 142 -2.90 12.66 0.45
C ALA A 142 -2.28 11.26 0.60
N LEU A 143 -2.56 10.60 1.73
CA LEU A 143 -2.32 9.16 1.90
C LEU A 143 -3.66 8.46 2.05
N VAL A 144 -3.84 7.32 1.39
CA VAL A 144 -5.00 6.45 1.67
C VAL A 144 -4.52 5.12 2.26
N ALA A 145 -4.94 4.84 3.49
CA ALA A 145 -4.65 3.60 4.19
C ALA A 145 -5.74 2.56 3.92
N LEU A 146 -5.35 1.46 3.29
CA LEU A 146 -6.24 0.33 3.00
C LEU A 146 -6.20 -0.68 4.14
N GLY A 147 -6.95 -0.36 5.20
CA GLY A 147 -7.09 -1.16 6.42
C GLY A 147 -6.28 -0.65 7.61
N ARG A 148 -6.65 -1.11 8.81
CA ARG A 148 -6.09 -0.64 10.09
C ARG A 148 -4.57 -0.73 10.19
N ILE A 149 -3.96 -1.82 9.72
CA ILE A 149 -2.50 -1.97 9.83
C ILE A 149 -1.76 -0.94 8.97
N ALA A 150 -2.26 -0.63 7.77
CA ALA A 150 -1.69 0.42 6.93
C ALA A 150 -1.82 1.79 7.61
N HIS A 151 -2.99 2.07 8.18
CA HIS A 151 -3.27 3.28 8.94
C HIS A 151 -2.34 3.44 10.15
N ASP A 152 -2.26 2.42 11.00
CA ASP A 152 -1.36 2.39 12.15
C ASP A 152 0.10 2.54 11.73
N GLN A 153 0.50 1.97 10.59
CA GLN A 153 1.85 2.08 10.06
C GLN A 153 2.19 3.53 9.70
N VAL A 154 1.27 4.25 9.04
CA VAL A 154 1.43 5.67 8.75
C VAL A 154 1.65 6.46 10.04
N LEU A 155 0.72 6.36 10.98
CA LEU A 155 0.76 7.15 12.22
C LEU A 155 2.01 6.85 13.06
N ARG A 156 2.36 5.59 13.24
CA ARG A 156 3.55 5.19 14.01
C ARG A 156 4.86 5.62 13.34
N THR A 157 4.91 5.65 12.00
CA THR A 157 6.07 6.17 11.27
C THR A 157 6.21 7.68 11.45
N LEU A 158 5.09 8.38 11.57
CA LEU A 158 5.04 9.81 11.86
C LEU A 158 5.18 10.15 13.35
N ALA A 159 5.40 9.15 14.22
CA ALA A 159 5.40 9.29 15.67
C ALA A 159 4.12 9.94 16.24
N LEU A 160 2.98 9.72 15.57
CA LEU A 160 1.67 10.21 15.98
C LEU A 160 0.92 9.16 16.83
N PRO A 161 0.20 9.56 17.88
CA PRO A 161 -0.53 8.64 18.75
C PRO A 161 -1.75 8.07 18.03
N VAL A 162 -1.74 6.76 17.75
CA VAL A 162 -2.83 6.03 17.06
C VAL A 162 -4.19 6.24 17.73
N THR A 163 -4.23 6.40 19.05
CA THR A 163 -5.49 6.64 19.79
C THR A 163 -6.17 7.96 19.48
N ARG A 164 -5.46 8.96 18.94
CA ARG A 164 -6.04 10.24 18.52
C ARG A 164 -6.63 10.22 17.11
N PHE A 165 -6.32 9.19 16.34
CA PHE A 165 -6.72 9.05 14.95
C PHE A 165 -7.31 7.65 14.78
N PRO A 166 -8.55 7.39 15.23
CA PRO A 166 -9.12 6.06 15.15
C PRO A 166 -9.41 5.68 13.70
N PHE A 167 -8.99 4.48 13.29
CA PHE A 167 -9.30 3.94 11.96
C PHE A 167 -10.81 3.74 11.75
N GLY A 168 -11.34 4.26 10.64
CA GLY A 168 -12.71 4.00 10.18
C GLY A 168 -12.85 4.24 8.69
N HIS A 169 -13.59 3.40 7.96
CA HIS A 169 -13.77 3.61 6.51
C HIS A 169 -14.43 4.97 6.23
N GLY A 170 -13.86 5.72 5.30
CA GLY A 170 -14.29 7.09 4.95
C GLY A 170 -13.77 8.17 5.91
N ALA A 171 -13.04 7.80 6.98
CA ALA A 171 -12.46 8.78 7.88
C ALA A 171 -11.35 9.57 7.17
N VAL A 172 -11.26 10.86 7.51
CA VAL A 172 -10.23 11.78 7.04
C VAL A 172 -9.59 12.43 8.26
N HIS A 173 -8.28 12.27 8.37
CA HIS A 173 -7.49 12.79 9.48
C HIS A 173 -6.58 13.90 8.97
N ASP A 174 -6.73 15.09 9.54
CA ASP A 174 -5.74 16.15 9.38
C ASP A 174 -4.54 15.87 10.28
N LEU A 175 -3.35 15.81 9.68
CA LEU A 175 -2.10 15.54 10.40
C LEU A 175 -1.28 16.82 10.62
N ALA A 176 -1.83 18.00 10.30
CA ALA A 176 -1.19 19.28 10.58
C ALA A 176 -1.10 19.55 12.10
N PRO A 177 -0.06 20.29 12.56
CA PRO A 177 1.08 20.79 11.79
C PRO A 177 2.18 19.72 11.58
N ALA A 178 2.02 18.50 12.09
CA ALA A 178 3.06 17.46 12.01
C ALA A 178 3.41 17.08 10.56
N ARG A 179 2.40 17.06 9.68
CA ARG A 179 2.51 16.86 8.24
C ARG A 179 1.49 17.70 7.49
N ALA A 180 1.88 18.21 6.32
CA ALA A 180 1.05 19.02 5.43
C ALA A 180 0.15 18.19 4.50
N PHE A 181 -0.12 16.94 4.86
CA PHE A 181 -0.96 16.02 4.09
C PHE A 181 -2.05 15.41 4.97
N ARG A 182 -3.15 14.97 4.36
CA ARG A 182 -4.24 14.27 5.03
C ARG A 182 -4.09 12.76 4.92
N LEU A 183 -4.60 12.03 5.92
CA LEU A 183 -4.72 10.58 5.91
C LEU A 183 -6.19 10.19 5.75
N TYR A 184 -6.48 9.45 4.68
CA TYR A 184 -7.79 8.91 4.35
C TYR A 184 -7.81 7.42 4.68
N ASP A 185 -8.90 6.96 5.26
CA ASP A 185 -9.06 5.56 5.63
C ASP A 185 -10.06 4.86 4.72
N SER A 186 -9.71 3.65 4.29
CA SER A 186 -10.68 2.74 3.71
C SER A 186 -10.50 1.34 4.28
N TYR A 187 -11.59 0.57 4.37
CA TYR A 187 -11.46 -0.87 4.42
C TYR A 187 -10.68 -1.36 3.19
N HIS A 188 -9.94 -2.46 3.37
CA HIS A 188 -9.17 -3.05 2.29
C HIS A 188 -10.12 -3.56 1.19
N CYS A 189 -9.79 -3.32 -0.09
CA CYS A 189 -10.53 -3.81 -1.26
C CYS A 189 -10.37 -5.32 -1.49
N SER A 190 -10.20 -6.13 -0.44
CA SER A 190 -10.04 -7.58 -0.59
C SER A 190 -11.35 -8.21 -1.02
N ARG A 191 -11.25 -9.35 -1.73
CA ARG A 191 -12.41 -10.17 -2.11
C ARG A 191 -13.32 -10.50 -0.93
N TYR A 192 -12.74 -10.71 0.25
CA TYR A 192 -13.51 -10.98 1.46
C TYR A 192 -14.41 -9.79 1.83
N ASN A 193 -13.87 -8.56 1.87
CA ASN A 193 -14.66 -7.38 2.25
C ASN A 193 -15.72 -7.04 1.20
N THR A 194 -15.42 -7.24 -0.09
CA THR A 194 -16.38 -6.97 -1.17
C THR A 194 -17.48 -8.02 -1.23
N ASN A 195 -17.16 -9.31 -1.12
CA ASN A 195 -18.17 -10.38 -1.13
C ASN A 195 -19.10 -10.35 0.09
N THR A 196 -18.60 -9.91 1.24
CA THR A 196 -19.40 -9.81 2.48
C THR A 196 -20.21 -8.51 2.58
N GLY A 197 -20.07 -7.59 1.61
CA GLY A 197 -20.71 -6.28 1.65
C GLY A 197 -20.12 -5.32 2.69
N ARG A 198 -19.05 -5.71 3.41
CA ARG A 198 -18.34 -4.82 4.34
C ARG A 198 -17.76 -3.60 3.63
N LEU A 199 -17.42 -3.75 2.36
CA LEU A 199 -17.00 -2.66 1.48
C LEU A 199 -17.66 -2.86 0.12
N THR A 200 -18.50 -1.93 -0.33
CA THR A 200 -19.00 -1.92 -1.70
C THR A 200 -18.07 -1.16 -2.64
N ARG A 201 -18.27 -1.32 -3.95
CA ARG A 201 -17.54 -0.56 -4.98
C ARG A 201 -17.80 0.94 -4.82
N GLU A 202 -19.04 1.33 -4.55
CA GLU A 202 -19.48 2.72 -4.38
C GLU A 202 -18.80 3.34 -3.15
N MET A 203 -18.79 2.62 -2.02
CA MET A 203 -18.09 3.03 -0.80
C MET A 203 -16.60 3.27 -1.06
N PHE A 204 -15.95 2.34 -1.75
CA PHE A 204 -14.53 2.47 -2.08
C PHE A 204 -14.26 3.67 -2.99
N ARG A 205 -15.05 3.83 -4.06
CA ARG A 205 -14.94 4.95 -4.99
C ARG A 205 -15.19 6.30 -4.33
N ALA A 206 -16.12 6.38 -3.36
CA ALA A 206 -16.38 7.61 -2.64
C ALA A 206 -15.15 8.14 -1.89
N VAL A 207 -14.29 7.27 -1.37
CA VAL A 207 -13.01 7.67 -0.76
C VAL A 207 -12.09 8.34 -1.79
N PHE A 208 -11.96 7.75 -2.99
CA PHE A 208 -11.10 8.30 -4.04
C PHE A 208 -11.68 9.57 -4.69
N ALA A 209 -13.01 9.66 -4.83
CA ALA A 209 -13.68 10.89 -5.24
C ALA A 209 -13.33 12.03 -4.28
N ARG A 210 -13.44 11.78 -2.97
CA ARG A 210 -13.11 12.79 -1.95
C ARG A 210 -11.64 13.21 -2.00
N ILE A 211 -10.73 12.27 -2.23
CA ILE A 211 -9.31 12.57 -2.39
C ILE A 211 -9.09 13.45 -3.63
N ALA A 212 -9.73 13.14 -4.76
CA ALA A 212 -9.61 13.93 -5.98
C ALA A 212 -10.10 15.37 -5.76
N ASP A 213 -11.25 15.56 -5.11
CA ASP A 213 -11.79 16.89 -4.78
C ASP A 213 -10.84 17.68 -3.87
N ASP A 214 -10.35 17.05 -2.80
CA ASP A 214 -9.44 17.70 -1.85
C ASP A 214 -8.08 18.05 -2.48
N LEU A 215 -7.57 17.23 -3.40
CA LEU A 215 -6.33 17.50 -4.15
C LEU A 215 -6.50 18.55 -5.25
N ALA A 216 -7.71 18.76 -5.77
CA ALA A 216 -8.00 19.81 -6.73
C ALA A 216 -8.14 21.19 -6.05
N ALA A 217 -8.50 21.21 -4.77
CA ALA A 217 -8.67 22.43 -3.97
C ALA A 217 -7.40 22.94 -3.26
N ALA A 218 -6.29 22.18 -3.31
CA ALA A 218 -5.03 22.43 -2.61
C ALA A 218 -3.93 22.96 -3.54
#